data_AF-M1ELW2-F1
#
_entry.id   AF-M1ELW2-F1
#
_cell.length_a   1.000
_cell.length_b   1.000
_cell.length_c   1.000
_cell.angle_alpha   90.00
_cell.angle_beta   90.00
_cell.angle_gamma   90.00
#
_symmetry.space_group_name_H-M   'P 1'
#
loop_
_entity.id
_entity.type
_entity.pdbx_description
1 polymer ?
#
loop_
_entity_poly.entity_id
_entity_poly.type
_entity_poly.pdbx_seq_one_letter_code
_entity_poly.pdbx_strand_id
1 'polypeptide(L)'
;KKQNSKGLAPSVDFQQSVTVVLFQDENTLVSAGAVDGVIKIWDLRKNYTAYRQEPIASKSFLYPGSSTRKLGYSSLILDSTGSTLFANCTDDNIYMFNMTGLKTSPVAIFNGHQN
;
A
#
# COMPACT_ATOMS: atom_id res chain seq x y z
N LYS A 1 5.09 -17.33 -40.67
CA LYS A 1 5.31 -15.90 -40.30
C LYS A 1 4.82 -15.72 -38.86
N LYS A 2 5.72 -15.72 -37.86
CA LYS A 2 5.38 -15.41 -36.46
C LYS A 2 5.22 -13.90 -36.31
N GLN A 3 4.04 -13.41 -35.96
CA GLN A 3 3.84 -12.03 -35.56
C GLN A 3 4.33 -11.87 -34.12
N ASN A 4 5.40 -11.10 -33.95
CA ASN A 4 5.79 -10.53 -32.67
C ASN A 4 4.81 -9.39 -32.34
N SER A 5 3.91 -9.59 -31.38
CA SER A 5 3.14 -8.50 -30.77
C SER A 5 4.07 -7.70 -29.85
N LYS A 6 4.69 -6.67 -30.43
CA LYS A 6 5.40 -5.63 -29.68
C LYS A 6 4.40 -4.85 -28.82
N GLY A 7 4.69 -4.75 -27.52
CA GLY A 7 4.37 -3.62 -26.66
C GLY A 7 2.89 -3.24 -26.55
N LEU A 8 2.11 -4.02 -25.80
CA LEU A 8 0.95 -3.45 -25.13
C LEU A 8 1.50 -2.72 -23.90
N ALA A 9 1.39 -1.39 -23.86
CA ALA A 9 1.44 -0.69 -22.59
C ALA A 9 0.41 -1.35 -21.66
N PRO A 10 0.72 -1.59 -20.37
CA PRO A 10 -0.25 -2.16 -19.45
C PRO A 10 -1.52 -1.32 -19.53
N SER A 11 -2.69 -1.97 -19.60
CA SER A 11 -3.96 -1.25 -19.54
C SER A 11 -3.96 -0.47 -18.23
N VAL A 12 -3.77 0.85 -18.31
CA VAL A 12 -3.75 1.69 -17.13
C VAL A 12 -5.20 1.76 -16.67
N ASP A 13 -5.54 0.94 -15.69
CA ASP A 13 -6.85 0.97 -15.07
C ASP A 13 -6.92 2.32 -14.34
N PHE A 14 -7.76 3.24 -14.81
CA PHE A 14 -7.84 4.63 -14.31
C PHE A 14 -8.13 4.70 -12.80
N GLN A 15 -8.52 3.58 -12.18
CA GLN A 15 -8.71 3.47 -10.75
C GLN A 15 -7.40 3.26 -9.96
N GLN A 16 -6.27 2.94 -10.61
CA GLN A 16 -4.96 2.74 -9.98
C GLN A 16 -4.26 4.08 -9.65
N SER A 17 -4.85 4.86 -8.75
CA SER A 17 -4.24 6.06 -8.19
C SER A 17 -3.66 5.79 -6.81
N VAL A 18 -2.52 6.44 -6.52
CA VAL A 18 -2.06 6.63 -5.13
C VAL A 18 -3.00 7.63 -4.47
N THR A 19 -3.50 7.30 -3.29
CA THR A 19 -4.43 8.14 -2.52
C THR A 19 -3.72 8.89 -1.40
N VAL A 20 -2.62 8.31 -0.90
CA VAL A 20 -1.91 8.82 0.27
C VAL A 20 -0.46 8.39 0.25
N VAL A 21 0.40 9.32 0.67
CA VAL A 21 1.82 9.12 0.91
C VAL A 21 2.17 9.85 2.20
N LEU A 22 2.91 9.20 3.09
CA LEU A 22 3.44 9.81 4.32
C LEU A 22 4.83 9.29 4.65
N PHE A 23 5.58 10.08 5.41
CA PHE A 23 6.84 9.63 6.01
C PHE A 23 6.58 8.93 7.33
N GLN A 24 7.21 7.78 7.52
CA GLN A 24 7.36 7.17 8.84
C GLN A 24 8.56 7.77 9.59
N ASP A 25 9.64 8.00 8.86
CA ASP A 25 10.87 8.63 9.32
C ASP A 25 11.63 9.19 8.09
N GLU A 26 12.81 9.78 8.30
CA GLU A 26 13.65 10.38 7.25
C GLU A 26 14.00 9.43 6.09
N ASN A 27 13.96 8.11 6.32
CA ASN A 27 14.39 7.10 5.35
C ASN A 27 13.25 6.18 4.90
N THR A 28 12.05 6.34 5.44
CA THR A 28 10.94 5.40 5.23
C THR A 28 9.69 6.12 4.77
N LEU A 29 9.22 5.78 3.57
CA LEU A 29 7.98 6.29 2.99
C LEU A 29 6.90 5.20 3.04
N VAL A 30 5.67 5.59 3.32
CA VAL A 30 4.49 4.73 3.30
C VAL A 30 3.54 5.26 2.26
N SER A 31 3.02 4.38 1.39
CA SER A 31 2.03 4.75 0.38
C SER A 31 0.88 3.75 0.34
N ALA A 32 -0.31 4.20 -0.05
CA ALA A 32 -1.42 3.33 -0.38
C ALA A 32 -2.20 3.82 -1.60
N GLY A 33 -2.94 2.90 -2.23
CA GLY A 33 -3.73 3.17 -3.43
C GLY A 33 -5.24 3.02 -3.22
N ALA A 34 -6.00 3.54 -4.19
CA ALA A 34 -7.46 3.53 -4.17
C ALA A 34 -8.07 2.15 -4.39
N VAL A 35 -7.38 1.24 -5.08
CA VAL A 35 -7.96 -0.04 -5.55
C VAL A 35 -7.01 -1.23 -5.58
N ASP A 36 -5.73 -1.05 -5.24
CA ASP A 36 -4.77 -2.15 -5.23
C ASP A 36 -4.84 -2.99 -3.95
N GLY A 37 -5.49 -2.46 -2.90
CA GLY A 37 -5.61 -3.13 -1.61
C GLY A 37 -4.27 -3.33 -0.92
N VAL A 38 -3.25 -2.55 -1.27
CA VAL A 38 -1.90 -2.70 -0.71
C VAL A 38 -1.39 -1.40 -0.12
N ILE A 39 -0.89 -1.48 1.11
CA ILE A 39 -0.05 -0.44 1.70
C ILE A 39 1.41 -0.87 1.48
N LYS A 40 2.22 -0.01 0.88
CA LYS A 40 3.63 -0.29 0.57
C LYS A 40 4.55 0.59 1.42
N ILE A 41 5.62 -0.03 1.92
CA ILE A 41 6.67 0.62 2.68
C ILE A 41 7.92 0.68 1.83
N TRP A 42 8.53 1.85 1.72
CA TRP A 42 9.68 2.12 0.87
C TRP A 42 10.84 2.59 1.74
N ASP A 43 11.96 1.89 1.69
CA ASP A 43 13.23 2.40 2.26
C ASP A 43 13.90 3.23 1.18
N LEU A 44 14.02 4.55 1.42
CA LEU A 44 14.56 5.53 0.49
C LEU A 44 16.07 5.41 0.29
N ARG A 45 16.77 4.70 1.19
CA ARG A 45 18.20 4.44 1.07
C ARG A 45 18.51 3.28 0.13
N LYS A 46 17.50 2.49 -0.25
CA LYS A 46 17.68 1.43 -1.27
C LYS A 46 18.03 2.11 -2.60
N ASN A 47 19.30 2.03 -2.95
CA ASN A 47 19.83 2.68 -4.14
C ASN A 47 19.58 1.79 -5.37
N TYR A 48 18.55 2.12 -6.14
CA TYR A 48 18.15 1.40 -7.35
C TYR A 48 19.07 1.75 -8.54
N THR A 49 20.36 1.39 -8.50
CA THR A 49 21.34 1.88 -9.49
C THR A 49 21.68 0.92 -10.64
N ALA A 50 21.76 1.52 -11.82
CA ALA A 50 22.36 1.16 -13.11
C ALA A 50 21.81 -0.03 -13.93
N TYR A 51 21.64 -1.24 -13.38
CA TYR A 51 21.48 -2.45 -14.23
C TYR A 51 20.06 -3.04 -14.34
N ARG A 52 19.02 -2.30 -13.93
CA ARG A 52 17.60 -2.69 -13.76
C ARG A 52 17.32 -3.29 -12.38
N GLN A 53 16.83 -2.44 -11.47
CA GLN A 53 15.97 -2.91 -10.39
C GLN A 53 14.79 -1.96 -10.31
N GLU A 54 13.60 -2.49 -10.60
CA GLU A 54 12.34 -1.81 -10.33
C GLU A 54 12.30 -1.43 -8.84
N PRO A 55 11.63 -0.32 -8.46
CA PRO A 55 11.43 0.01 -7.06
C PRO A 55 10.69 -1.13 -6.33
N ILE A 56 11.34 -1.77 -5.35
CA ILE A 56 10.75 -2.87 -4.57
C ILE A 56 10.42 -2.37 -3.17
N ALA A 57 9.14 -2.41 -2.81
CA ALA A 57 8.68 -2.14 -1.46
C ALA A 57 9.42 -3.04 -0.47
N SER A 58 9.95 -2.46 0.60
CA SER A 58 10.64 -3.20 1.66
C SER A 58 9.68 -4.07 2.47
N LYS A 59 8.44 -3.63 2.61
CA LYS A 59 7.35 -4.34 3.28
C LYS A 59 6.02 -3.93 2.64
N SER A 60 5.04 -4.81 2.67
CA SER A 60 3.69 -4.54 2.19
C SER A 60 2.66 -5.11 3.15
N PHE A 61 1.58 -4.37 3.38
CA PHE A 61 0.38 -4.85 4.06
C PHE A 61 -0.72 -5.04 3.02
N LEU A 62 -1.22 -6.26 2.92
CA LEU A 62 -2.30 -6.61 2.01
C LEU A 62 -3.64 -6.39 2.70
N TYR A 63 -4.65 -6.05 1.90
CA TYR A 63 -6.04 -5.99 2.35
C TYR A 63 -6.42 -7.32 3.03
N PRO A 64 -6.83 -7.29 4.31
CA PRO A 64 -7.06 -8.50 5.09
C PRO A 64 -8.47 -9.06 4.96
N GLY A 65 -9.41 -8.33 4.37
CA GLY A 65 -10.79 -8.78 4.20
C GLY A 65 -10.97 -9.74 3.02
N SER A 66 -12.18 -10.27 2.88
CA SER A 66 -12.51 -11.30 1.88
C SER A 66 -13.32 -10.77 0.68
N SER A 67 -13.42 -9.45 0.53
CA SER A 67 -14.18 -8.85 -0.57
C SER A 67 -13.56 -9.19 -1.93
N THR A 68 -14.41 -9.52 -2.90
CA THR A 68 -14.02 -9.72 -4.29
C THR A 68 -13.94 -8.40 -5.07
N ARG A 69 -14.42 -7.30 -4.49
CA ARG A 69 -14.33 -5.97 -5.08
C ARG A 69 -12.91 -5.44 -4.93
N LYS A 70 -12.47 -4.61 -5.88
CA LYS A 70 -11.26 -3.82 -5.70
C LYS A 70 -11.52 -2.80 -4.60
N LEU A 71 -10.70 -2.85 -3.56
CA LEU A 71 -10.75 -1.97 -2.41
C LEU A 71 -9.38 -1.33 -2.24
N GLY A 72 -9.36 -0.20 -1.56
CA GLY A 72 -8.10 0.45 -1.25
C GLY A 72 -8.22 1.28 0.00
N TYR A 73 -7.20 2.09 0.22
CA TYR A 73 -7.10 2.93 1.38
C TYR A 73 -7.25 4.38 0.94
N SER A 74 -8.00 5.17 1.70
CA SER A 74 -8.23 6.59 1.39
C SER A 74 -7.41 7.53 2.25
N SER A 75 -6.95 7.07 3.42
CA SER A 75 -6.04 7.82 4.30
C SER A 75 -5.22 6.88 5.16
N LEU A 76 -4.06 7.38 5.61
CA LEU A 76 -3.14 6.70 6.52
C LEU A 76 -2.68 7.69 7.59
N ILE A 77 -2.49 7.21 8.82
CA ILE A 77 -1.87 7.99 9.89
C ILE A 77 -1.02 7.08 10.78
N LEU A 78 0.14 7.58 11.21
CA LEU A 78 1.00 6.91 12.16
C LEU A 78 0.77 7.46 13.57
N ASP A 79 1.05 6.63 14.57
CA ASP A 79 1.24 7.13 15.93
C ASP A 79 2.51 8.01 16.03
N SER A 80 2.68 8.69 17.16
CA SER A 80 3.83 9.58 17.40
C SER A 80 5.17 8.83 17.41
N THR A 81 5.16 7.51 17.50
CA THR A 81 6.38 6.67 17.52
C THR A 81 6.71 6.09 16.15
N GLY A 82 5.83 6.25 15.15
CA GLY A 82 5.94 5.61 13.84
C GLY A 82 5.78 4.08 13.88
N SER A 83 5.38 3.51 15.02
CA SER A 83 5.33 2.04 15.21
C SER A 83 3.97 1.45 14.87
N THR A 84 2.93 2.26 14.93
CA THR A 84 1.54 1.85 14.67
C THR A 84 0.98 2.65 13.51
N LEU A 85 0.43 1.96 12.52
CA LEU A 85 -0.21 2.56 11.36
C LEU A 85 -1.71 2.31 11.40
N PHE A 86 -2.50 3.36 11.26
CA PHE A 86 -3.94 3.31 11.05
C PHE A 86 -4.27 3.61 9.59
N ALA A 87 -5.11 2.78 8.99
CA ALA A 87 -5.45 2.86 7.57
C ALA A 87 -6.96 2.84 7.38
N ASN A 88 -7.52 3.93 6.86
CA ASN A 88 -8.94 3.98 6.50
C ASN A 88 -9.14 3.27 5.16
N CYS A 89 -9.93 2.21 5.15
CA CYS A 89 -10.21 1.43 3.95
C CYS A 89 -11.61 1.75 3.43
N THR A 90 -11.81 1.58 2.13
CA THR A 90 -13.09 1.81 1.45
C THR A 90 -14.11 0.68 1.69
N ASP A 91 -13.86 -0.18 2.67
CA ASP A 91 -14.70 -1.31 3.09
C ASP A 91 -15.42 -1.04 4.42
N ASP A 92 -15.50 0.24 4.80
CA ASP A 92 -16.09 0.73 6.05
C ASP A 92 -15.28 0.40 7.32
N ASN A 93 -14.05 -0.11 7.18
CA ASN A 93 -13.17 -0.44 8.30
C ASN A 93 -11.93 0.45 8.36
N ILE A 94 -11.45 0.68 9.59
CA ILE A 94 -10.13 1.21 9.87
C ILE A 94 -9.25 0.06 10.36
N TYR A 95 -8.13 -0.16 9.68
CA TYR A 95 -7.17 -1.21 10.02
C TYR A 95 -6.00 -0.64 10.81
N MET A 96 -5.59 -1.34 11.86
CA MET A 96 -4.37 -1.02 12.61
C MET A 96 -3.28 -2.04 12.28
N PHE A 97 -2.11 -1.58 11.85
CA PHE A 97 -0.96 -2.42 11.54
C PHE A 97 0.23 -2.10 12.44
N ASN A 98 1.03 -3.13 12.73
CA ASN A 98 2.32 -2.95 13.39
C ASN A 98 3.42 -2.77 12.33
N MET A 99 4.08 -1.63 12.38
CA MET A 99 5.12 -1.25 11.42
C MET A 99 6.45 -1.94 11.69
N THR A 100 6.80 -2.14 12.97
CA THR A 100 8.10 -2.67 13.42
C THR A 100 8.17 -4.19 13.41
N GLY A 101 7.03 -4.87 13.57
CA GLY A 101 6.95 -6.33 13.59
C GLY A 101 7.04 -6.99 12.21
N LEU A 102 7.26 -8.30 12.19
CA LEU A 102 7.25 -9.09 10.94
C LEU A 102 5.85 -9.45 10.44
N LYS A 103 4.83 -9.38 11.32
CA LYS A 103 3.45 -9.69 10.96
C LYS A 103 2.89 -8.61 10.02
N THR A 104 2.24 -9.06 8.96
CA THR A 104 1.56 -8.22 7.97
C THR A 104 0.04 -8.21 8.10
N SER A 105 -0.51 -9.01 9.00
CA SER A 105 -1.92 -8.98 9.36
C SER A 105 -2.23 -7.74 10.22
N PRO A 106 -3.46 -7.20 10.15
CA PRO A 106 -3.87 -6.15 11.08
C PRO A 106 -3.81 -6.66 12.52
N VAL A 107 -3.40 -5.77 13.42
CA VAL A 107 -3.42 -5.97 14.88
C VAL A 107 -4.83 -5.74 15.43
N ALA A 108 -5.56 -4.81 14.84
CA ALA A 108 -6.94 -4.50 15.19
C ALA A 108 -7.72 -4.01 13.96
N ILE A 109 -9.05 -4.15 14.04
CA ILE A 109 -10.00 -3.68 13.02
C ILE A 109 -11.07 -2.87 13.77
N PHE A 110 -11.25 -1.62 13.39
CA PHE A 110 -12.29 -0.75 13.93
C PHE A 110 -13.39 -0.56 12.89
N ASN A 111 -14.64 -0.69 13.32
CA ASN A 111 -15.83 -0.66 12.47
C ASN A 111 -17.04 -0.13 13.26
N GLY A 112 -18.18 0.04 12.58
CA GLY A 112 -19.42 0.52 13.21
C GLY A 112 -19.62 2.04 13.12
N HIS A 113 -18.81 2.72 12.31
CA HIS A 113 -19.04 4.11 11.94
C HIS A 113 -20.33 4.21 11.11
N GLN A 114 -21.18 5.18 11.42
CA GLN A 114 -22.34 5.55 10.59
C GLN A 114 -22.03 6.91 9.96
N ASN A 115 -22.10 7.00 8.64
CA ASN A 115 -22.03 8.29 7.93
C ASN A 115 -23.36 9.03 8.05
#